data_AF-A0A966E2K4-F1
#
_entry.id   AF-A0A966E2K4-F1
#
_cell.length_a   1.000
_cell.length_b   1.000
_cell.length_c   1.000
_cell.angle_alpha   90.00
_cell.angle_beta   90.00
_cell.angle_gamma   90.00
#
_symmetry.space_group_name_H-M   'P 1'
#
loop_
_entity.id
_entity.type
_entity.pdbx_description
1 polymer ?
#
loop_
_entity_poly.entity_id
_entity_poly.type
_entity_poly.pdbx_seq_one_letter_code
_entity_poly.pdbx_strand_id
1 'polypeptide(L)'
;MTSDHIYVKGARQNNLKGLNLRLPLNELIVITGVSGSGKSSLAFDTIYSEGQRRYVETFSPYARQFLDRMDKPQTERIEGIPPAIAIDQTNPVRTSRSTVGTMTELNDHIKLLFARAARLYCRSCGKPIRRDSPESIYANLLDDTKALRKNAATSPRLMITFRIMVPDNFTQAEITGFLNRQGYTRIHKQDRHSIEVIQDRVRFQTGRRGRIVEALETALDRGRGSVCAYLLDEDNAAQQSWRFSSDYRCADCDIRYKEPTPSSFSFNSPIGACESCRGFGRTMGIDYSLVIPDESKSLAEGAVKPWQTESNRRYQRDLIRFAKARKVPVNIPWRRLGKTHKRWVL
;
A
#
# COMPACT_ATOMS: atom_id res chain seq x y z
N MET A 1 27.59 -12.72 -43.00
CA MET A 1 28.64 -13.17 -42.07
C MET A 1 28.52 -12.31 -40.84
N THR A 2 28.12 -12.87 -39.70
CA THR A 2 28.19 -12.18 -38.42
C THR A 2 29.65 -11.88 -38.15
N SER A 3 29.99 -10.59 -38.00
CA SER A 3 31.34 -10.20 -37.63
C SER A 3 31.58 -10.65 -36.19
N ASP A 4 32.55 -11.52 -35.94
CA ASP A 4 32.86 -11.98 -34.57
C ASP A 4 33.57 -10.91 -33.72
N HIS A 5 33.83 -9.73 -34.28
CA HIS A 5 34.54 -8.64 -33.64
C HIS A 5 33.86 -7.29 -33.92
N ILE A 6 34.02 -6.36 -32.99
CA ILE A 6 33.80 -4.93 -33.22
C ILE A 6 35.11 -4.36 -33.78
N TYR A 7 35.04 -3.78 -34.97
CA TYR A 7 36.16 -3.07 -35.57
C TYR A 7 35.95 -1.58 -35.39
N VAL A 8 36.90 -0.90 -34.75
CA VAL A 8 36.90 0.56 -34.59
C VAL A 8 38.11 1.09 -35.36
N LYS A 9 37.88 2.00 -36.30
CA LYS A 9 38.92 2.64 -37.10
C LYS A 9 38.93 4.15 -36.88
N GLY A 10 40.10 4.69 -36.57
CA GLY A 10 40.37 6.11 -36.48
C GLY A 10 39.54 6.82 -35.40
N ALA A 11 39.40 6.26 -34.20
CA ALA A 11 38.67 6.91 -33.11
C ALA A 11 39.42 8.14 -32.59
N ARG A 12 38.76 9.31 -32.67
CA ARG A 12 39.31 10.63 -32.36
C ARG A 12 38.45 11.43 -31.35
N GLN A 13 37.44 10.79 -30.75
CA GLN A 13 36.57 11.44 -29.78
C GLN A 13 37.37 12.00 -28.60
N ASN A 14 37.14 13.27 -28.24
CA ASN A 14 37.84 13.99 -27.18
C ASN A 14 39.37 13.96 -27.36
N ASN A 15 40.09 13.21 -26.50
CA ASN A 15 41.56 13.14 -26.50
C ASN A 15 42.12 11.87 -27.16
N LEU A 16 41.28 11.07 -27.84
CA LEU A 16 41.72 9.89 -28.57
C LEU A 16 42.54 10.30 -29.82
N LYS A 17 43.65 9.62 -30.06
CA LYS A 17 44.62 9.96 -31.11
C LYS A 17 44.50 9.07 -32.36
N GLY A 18 43.28 8.87 -32.87
CA GLY A 18 43.04 8.06 -34.08
C GLY A 18 43.23 6.56 -33.85
N LEU A 19 42.70 6.02 -32.75
CA LEU A 19 42.90 4.62 -32.37
C LEU A 19 42.20 3.66 -33.34
N ASN A 20 42.88 2.55 -33.64
CA ASN A 20 42.33 1.41 -34.38
C ASN A 20 42.29 0.21 -33.44
N LEU A 21 41.12 -0.42 -33.27
CA LEU A 21 40.90 -1.50 -32.33
C LEU A 21 40.08 -2.61 -32.97
N ARG A 22 40.36 -3.85 -32.57
CA ARG A 22 39.56 -5.02 -32.85
C ARG A 22 39.19 -5.66 -31.52
N LEU A 23 37.89 -5.67 -31.20
CA LEU A 23 37.36 -6.14 -29.94
C LEU A 23 36.57 -7.43 -30.17
N PRO A 24 36.91 -8.57 -29.56
CA PRO A 24 36.15 -9.81 -29.72
C PRO A 24 34.75 -9.67 -29.11
N LEU A 25 33.74 -10.17 -29.82
CA LEU A 25 32.38 -10.26 -29.28
C LEU A 25 32.28 -11.43 -28.29
N ASN A 26 31.29 -11.37 -27.40
CA ASN A 26 31.00 -12.40 -26.39
C ASN A 26 32.11 -12.63 -25.35
N GLU A 27 33.04 -11.68 -25.22
CA GLU A 27 34.08 -11.70 -24.20
C GLU A 27 33.93 -10.54 -23.20
N LEU A 28 34.43 -10.75 -21.99
CA LEU A 28 34.53 -9.69 -20.98
C LEU A 28 35.76 -8.81 -21.30
N ILE A 29 35.52 -7.69 -21.96
CA ILE A 29 36.57 -6.72 -22.29
C ILE A 29 36.71 -5.71 -21.16
N VAL A 30 37.94 -5.59 -20.62
CA VAL A 30 38.28 -4.61 -19.58
C VAL A 30 39.16 -3.51 -20.17
N ILE A 31 38.67 -2.26 -20.15
CA ILE A 31 39.44 -1.08 -20.55
C ILE A 31 40.11 -0.49 -19.31
N THR A 32 41.44 -0.52 -19.26
CA THR A 32 42.24 -0.04 -18.13
C THR A 32 43.23 1.07 -18.55
N GLY A 33 43.74 1.83 -17.58
CA GLY A 33 44.67 2.95 -17.80
C GLY A 33 44.50 4.10 -16.80
N VAL A 34 45.48 5.01 -16.78
CA VAL A 34 45.51 6.17 -15.86
C VAL A 34 44.33 7.13 -16.04
N SER A 35 44.00 7.92 -15.02
CA SER A 35 42.94 8.94 -15.13
C SER A 35 43.23 9.89 -16.30
N GLY A 36 42.20 10.23 -17.08
CA GLY A 36 42.35 11.06 -18.28
C GLY A 36 42.92 10.37 -19.52
N SER A 37 43.24 9.07 -19.49
CA SER A 37 43.81 8.36 -20.66
C SER A 37 42.84 8.14 -21.84
N GLY A 38 41.60 8.63 -21.76
CA GLY A 38 40.58 8.46 -22.81
C GLY A 38 39.71 7.21 -22.69
N LYS A 39 39.76 6.47 -21.57
CA LYS A 39 38.94 5.25 -21.34
C LYS A 39 37.45 5.51 -21.52
N SER A 40 36.92 6.52 -20.83
CA SER A 40 35.50 6.87 -20.91
C SER A 40 35.13 7.36 -22.31
N SER A 41 36.03 8.08 -22.97
CA SER A 41 35.80 8.54 -24.34
C SER A 41 35.77 7.42 -25.37
N LEU A 42 36.55 6.36 -25.15
CA LEU A 42 36.46 5.15 -25.96
C LEU A 42 35.19 4.34 -25.63
N ALA A 43 34.94 4.07 -24.35
CA ALA A 43 33.85 3.19 -23.92
C ALA A 43 32.47 3.81 -24.11
N PHE A 44 32.25 5.01 -23.55
CA PHE A 44 30.96 5.69 -23.54
C PHE A 44 30.78 6.55 -24.78
N ASP A 45 31.69 7.50 -25.01
CA ASP A 45 31.49 8.52 -26.05
C ASP A 45 31.70 7.99 -27.48
N THR A 46 32.32 6.81 -27.64
CA THR A 46 32.59 6.20 -28.96
C THR A 46 31.81 4.90 -29.16
N ILE A 47 32.12 3.85 -28.41
CA ILE A 47 31.53 2.51 -28.62
C ILE A 47 30.04 2.52 -28.24
N TYR A 48 29.71 2.87 -26.99
CA TYR A 48 28.31 2.92 -26.55
C TYR A 48 27.47 3.90 -27.38
N SER A 49 27.95 5.12 -27.62
CA SER A 49 27.26 6.11 -28.47
C SER A 49 26.92 5.57 -29.85
N GLU A 50 27.86 4.90 -30.54
CA GLU A 50 27.60 4.34 -31.87
C GLU A 50 26.63 3.16 -31.83
N GLY A 51 26.77 2.26 -30.84
CA GLY A 51 25.87 1.12 -30.67
C GLY A 51 24.43 1.56 -30.41
N GLN A 52 24.25 2.55 -29.53
CA GLN A 52 22.94 3.12 -29.21
C GLN A 52 22.37 3.91 -30.38
N ARG A 53 23.17 4.75 -31.07
CA ARG A 53 22.74 5.51 -32.25
C ARG A 53 22.19 4.58 -33.34
N ARG A 54 22.94 3.53 -33.69
CA ARG A 54 22.52 2.55 -34.72
C ARG A 54 21.26 1.79 -34.32
N TYR A 55 21.13 1.43 -33.04
CA TYR A 55 19.92 0.79 -32.54
C TYR A 55 18.71 1.72 -32.64
N VAL A 56 18.83 2.99 -32.24
CA VAL A 56 17.76 3.99 -32.39
C VAL A 56 17.38 4.21 -33.86
N GLU A 57 18.35 4.13 -34.78
CA GLU A 57 18.12 4.25 -36.22
C GLU A 57 17.29 3.10 -36.82
N THR A 58 17.16 1.94 -36.16
CA THR A 58 16.27 0.87 -36.65
C THR A 58 14.79 1.13 -36.38
N PHE A 59 14.47 2.05 -35.48
CA PHE A 59 13.08 2.40 -35.16
C PHE A 59 12.44 3.31 -36.22
N SER A 60 11.11 3.37 -36.21
CA SER A 60 10.34 4.23 -37.11
C SER A 60 10.69 5.72 -36.92
N PRO A 61 10.55 6.57 -37.96
CA PRO A 61 10.82 8.01 -37.83
C PRO A 61 10.05 8.69 -36.69
N TYR A 62 8.83 8.22 -36.38
CA TYR A 62 8.02 8.71 -35.27
C TYR A 62 8.60 8.32 -33.90
N ALA A 63 8.97 7.04 -33.71
CA ALA A 63 9.56 6.57 -32.46
C ALA A 63 10.88 7.28 -32.13
N ARG A 64 11.69 7.62 -33.15
CA ARG A 64 12.93 8.39 -32.99
C ARG A 64 12.74 9.81 -32.46
N GLN A 65 11.52 10.35 -32.43
CA GLN A 65 11.25 11.67 -31.81
C GLN A 65 11.29 11.63 -30.28
N PHE A 66 11.08 10.45 -29.68
CA PHE A 66 10.99 10.27 -28.23
C PHE A 66 12.23 9.60 -27.62
N LEU A 67 13.21 9.27 -28.46
CA LEU A 67 14.46 8.64 -28.03
C LEU A 67 15.58 9.66 -28.03
N ASP A 68 16.47 9.56 -27.05
CA ASP A 68 17.66 10.40 -26.98
C ASP A 68 18.50 10.17 -28.24
N ARG A 69 18.71 11.25 -28.99
CA ARG A 69 19.59 11.24 -30.15
C ARG A 69 21.02 11.30 -29.66
N MET A 70 21.74 10.20 -29.83
CA MET A 70 23.19 10.19 -29.64
C MET A 70 23.86 10.80 -30.88
N ASP A 71 24.80 11.70 -30.65
CA ASP A 71 25.63 12.24 -31.72
C ASP A 71 26.51 11.14 -32.32
N LYS A 72 26.76 11.26 -33.63
CA LYS A 72 27.70 10.35 -34.29
C LYS A 72 29.11 10.60 -33.76
N PRO A 73 29.81 9.60 -33.22
CA PRO A 73 31.14 9.79 -32.66
C PRO A 73 32.19 10.07 -33.74
N GLN A 74 33.25 10.79 -33.37
CA GLN A 74 34.37 11.12 -34.26
C GLN A 74 35.22 9.89 -34.55
N THR A 75 34.82 9.12 -35.56
CA THR A 75 35.45 7.87 -36.01
C THR A 75 35.43 7.79 -37.53
N GLU A 76 36.42 7.11 -38.12
CA GLU A 76 36.43 6.85 -39.57
C GLU A 76 35.42 5.75 -39.93
N ARG A 77 35.43 4.66 -39.16
CA ARG A 77 34.52 3.53 -39.37
C ARG A 77 34.36 2.70 -38.09
N ILE A 78 33.14 2.24 -37.84
CA ILE A 78 32.85 1.20 -36.84
C ILE A 78 32.04 0.09 -37.52
N GLU A 79 32.41 -1.17 -37.32
CA GLU A 79 31.72 -2.33 -37.88
C GLU A 79 31.48 -3.41 -36.83
N GLY A 80 30.45 -4.23 -37.03
CA GLY A 80 30.14 -5.33 -36.11
C GLY A 80 29.65 -4.90 -34.73
N ILE A 81 29.22 -3.65 -34.56
CA ILE A 81 28.78 -3.13 -33.27
C ILE A 81 27.32 -3.53 -32.97
N PRO A 82 27.04 -4.24 -31.86
CA PRO A 82 25.68 -4.56 -31.44
C PRO A 82 24.98 -3.36 -30.76
N PRO A 83 23.66 -3.42 -30.55
CA PRO A 83 22.98 -2.51 -29.62
C PRO A 83 23.67 -2.50 -28.26
N ALA A 84 23.85 -1.31 -27.68
CA ALA A 84 24.64 -1.12 -26.48
C ALA A 84 23.81 -0.54 -25.34
N ILE A 85 24.09 -0.98 -24.11
CA ILE A 85 23.50 -0.44 -22.87
C ILE A 85 24.65 0.04 -21.99
N ALA A 86 24.59 1.29 -21.56
CA ALA A 86 25.51 1.83 -20.57
C ALA A 86 24.94 1.64 -19.17
N ILE A 87 25.75 1.12 -18.26
CA ILE A 87 25.46 1.08 -16.83
C ILE A 87 26.52 1.95 -16.16
N ASP A 88 26.13 3.15 -15.78
CA ASP A 88 26.98 4.10 -15.07
C ASP A 88 26.62 4.18 -13.57
N GLN A 89 27.40 4.95 -12.81
CA GLN A 89 27.17 5.15 -11.37
C GLN A 89 26.26 6.36 -11.07
N THR A 90 25.56 6.91 -12.07
CA THR A 90 24.68 8.04 -11.81
C THR A 90 23.48 7.58 -10.98
N ASN A 91 23.17 8.31 -9.91
CA ASN A 91 22.08 7.94 -9.03
C ASN A 91 20.76 8.22 -9.76
N PRO A 92 19.99 7.19 -10.19
CA PRO A 92 18.84 7.42 -11.06
C PRO A 92 17.62 7.91 -10.27
N VAL A 93 17.68 7.93 -8.93
CA VAL A 93 16.58 8.31 -8.05
C VAL A 93 16.40 9.84 -8.09
N ARG A 94 15.52 10.31 -8.97
CA ARG A 94 15.19 11.74 -9.08
C ARG A 94 14.00 12.16 -8.22
N THR A 95 13.17 11.22 -7.75
CA THR A 95 11.91 11.53 -7.07
C THR A 95 11.80 10.84 -5.71
N SER A 96 11.15 11.51 -4.75
CA SER A 96 10.95 11.02 -3.38
C SER A 96 10.02 9.80 -3.28
N ARG A 97 9.36 9.41 -4.39
CA ARG A 97 8.50 8.23 -4.49
C ARG A 97 9.17 7.04 -5.16
N SER A 98 10.37 7.24 -5.72
CA SER A 98 11.14 6.14 -6.29
C SER A 98 11.91 5.45 -5.17
N THR A 99 11.68 4.15 -5.04
CA THR A 99 12.38 3.28 -4.09
C THR A 99 13.11 2.18 -4.85
N VAL A 100 13.98 1.44 -4.16
CA VAL A 100 14.62 0.24 -4.74
C VAL A 100 13.57 -0.71 -5.33
N GLY A 101 12.44 -0.90 -4.64
CA GLY A 101 11.37 -1.77 -5.09
C GLY A 101 10.66 -1.30 -6.35
N THR A 102 10.54 0.01 -6.59
CA THR A 102 9.99 0.51 -7.86
C THR A 102 11.00 0.46 -8.99
N MET A 103 12.30 0.67 -8.69
CA MET A 103 13.36 0.62 -9.71
C MET A 103 13.63 -0.78 -10.24
N THR A 104 13.50 -1.77 -9.36
CA THR A 104 13.70 -3.19 -9.68
C THR A 104 12.40 -3.88 -10.11
N GLU A 105 11.29 -3.13 -10.22
CA GLU A 105 9.93 -3.64 -10.48
C GLU A 105 9.42 -4.69 -9.47
N LEU A 106 10.20 -5.02 -8.44
CA LEU A 106 9.80 -5.93 -7.36
C LEU A 106 8.49 -5.49 -6.71
N ASN A 107 8.28 -4.19 -6.56
CA ASN A 107 7.04 -3.66 -6.00
C ASN A 107 5.81 -4.02 -6.84
N ASP A 108 5.94 -4.09 -8.17
CA ASP A 108 4.81 -4.45 -9.04
C ASP A 108 4.45 -5.93 -8.92
N HIS A 109 5.47 -6.79 -8.79
CA HIS A 109 5.26 -8.20 -8.46
C HIS A 109 4.64 -8.39 -7.06
N ILE A 110 5.12 -7.64 -6.06
CA ILE A 110 4.59 -7.71 -4.69
C ILE A 110 3.13 -7.24 -4.64
N LYS A 111 2.77 -6.16 -5.34
CA LYS A 111 1.37 -5.69 -5.43
C LYS A 111 0.45 -6.77 -6.00
N LEU A 112 0.90 -7.45 -7.06
CA LEU A 112 0.13 -8.54 -7.66
C LEU A 112 0.01 -9.73 -6.70
N LEU A 113 1.11 -10.13 -6.05
CA LEU A 113 1.12 -11.20 -5.06
C LEU A 113 0.15 -10.91 -3.92
N PHE A 114 0.21 -9.71 -3.34
CA PHE A 114 -0.68 -9.30 -2.26
C PHE A 114 -2.14 -9.25 -2.70
N ALA A 115 -2.42 -8.75 -3.91
CA ALA A 115 -3.78 -8.74 -4.42
C ALA A 115 -4.40 -10.13 -4.59
N ARG A 116 -3.58 -11.15 -4.87
CA ARG A 116 -4.05 -12.52 -5.14
C ARG A 116 -3.99 -13.46 -3.94
N ALA A 117 -2.98 -13.31 -3.08
CA ALA A 117 -2.67 -14.29 -2.04
C ALA A 117 -2.78 -13.74 -0.62
N ALA A 118 -2.89 -12.41 -0.43
CA ALA A 118 -3.00 -11.87 0.92
C ALA A 118 -4.35 -12.23 1.54
N ARG A 119 -4.32 -12.54 2.84
CA ARG A 119 -5.51 -12.71 3.66
C ARG A 119 -5.88 -11.37 4.28
N LEU A 120 -7.13 -10.96 4.09
CA LEU A 120 -7.65 -9.73 4.68
C LEU A 120 -8.02 -9.99 6.15
N TYR A 121 -7.71 -9.04 7.03
CA TYR A 121 -8.08 -9.08 8.44
C TYR A 121 -8.87 -7.85 8.83
N CYS A 122 -9.82 -8.00 9.75
CA CYS A 122 -10.61 -6.89 10.24
C CYS A 122 -9.76 -5.95 11.11
N ARG A 123 -9.77 -4.66 10.81
CA ARG A 123 -9.02 -3.64 11.56
C ARG A 123 -9.51 -3.44 13.01
N SER A 124 -10.72 -3.90 13.34
CA SER A 124 -11.31 -3.76 14.67
C SER A 124 -11.11 -5.02 15.52
N CYS A 125 -11.54 -6.19 15.02
CA CYS A 125 -11.50 -7.43 15.79
C CYS A 125 -10.36 -8.40 15.43
N GLY A 126 -9.57 -8.11 14.40
CA GLY A 126 -8.45 -8.96 13.97
C GLY A 126 -8.83 -10.29 13.33
N LYS A 127 -10.12 -10.61 13.15
CA LYS A 127 -10.56 -11.85 12.50
C LYS A 127 -10.33 -11.84 10.99
N PRO A 128 -10.06 -13.01 10.37
CA PRO A 128 -9.91 -13.11 8.92
C PRO A 128 -11.23 -12.78 8.21
N ILE A 129 -11.13 -12.02 7.13
CA ILE A 129 -12.25 -11.66 6.27
C ILE A 129 -12.13 -12.47 4.98
N ARG A 130 -13.18 -13.21 4.68
CA ARG A 130 -13.34 -13.98 3.45
C ARG A 130 -14.76 -13.83 2.96
N ARG A 131 -14.95 -14.09 1.67
CA ARG A 131 -16.29 -14.23 1.09
C ARG A 131 -16.74 -15.66 1.33
N ASP A 132 -17.75 -15.81 2.16
CA ASP A 132 -18.34 -17.11 2.44
C ASP A 132 -19.46 -17.43 1.44
N SER A 133 -19.43 -18.62 0.84
CA SER A 133 -20.53 -19.18 0.05
C SER A 133 -21.41 -20.06 0.94
N PRO A 134 -22.67 -20.34 0.55
CA PRO A 134 -23.51 -21.30 1.28
C PRO A 134 -22.79 -22.64 1.59
N GLU A 135 -21.98 -23.13 0.65
CA GLU A 135 -21.18 -24.36 0.81
C GLU A 135 -20.03 -24.19 1.80
N SER A 136 -19.30 -23.06 1.75
CA SER A 136 -18.21 -22.82 2.70
C SER A 136 -18.76 -22.66 4.12
N ILE A 137 -19.89 -21.97 4.28
CA ILE A 137 -20.58 -21.83 5.57
C ILE A 137 -21.01 -23.19 6.08
N TYR A 138 -21.65 -24.02 5.25
CA TYR A 138 -22.04 -25.38 5.62
C TYR A 138 -20.84 -26.21 6.08
N ALA A 139 -19.72 -26.15 5.36
CA ALA A 139 -18.50 -26.87 5.73
C ALA A 139 -17.93 -26.38 7.08
N ASN A 140 -17.85 -25.07 7.31
CA ASN A 140 -17.41 -24.51 8.59
C ASN A 140 -18.33 -24.97 9.74
N LEU A 141 -19.65 -24.87 9.55
CA LEU A 141 -20.63 -25.31 10.54
C LEU A 141 -20.53 -26.81 10.81
N LEU A 142 -20.27 -27.63 9.79
CA LEU A 142 -20.08 -29.08 9.96
C LEU A 142 -18.85 -29.39 10.81
N ASP A 143 -17.73 -28.70 10.57
CA ASP A 143 -16.50 -28.94 11.32
C ASP A 143 -16.60 -28.43 12.77
N ASP A 144 -17.18 -27.24 12.97
CA ASP A 144 -17.42 -26.68 14.29
C ASP A 144 -18.41 -27.53 15.09
N THR A 145 -19.48 -28.01 14.47
CA THR A 145 -20.45 -28.90 15.15
C THR A 145 -19.89 -30.30 15.41
N LYS A 146 -19.00 -30.84 14.56
CA LYS A 146 -18.29 -32.10 14.86
C LYS A 146 -17.41 -31.99 16.09
N ALA A 147 -16.72 -30.86 16.25
CA ALA A 147 -15.91 -30.62 17.45
C ALA A 147 -16.77 -30.64 18.72
N LEU A 148 -17.98 -30.08 18.65
CA LEU A 148 -18.96 -30.04 19.75
C LEU A 148 -19.69 -31.38 19.98
N ARG A 149 -19.81 -32.22 18.94
CA ARG A 149 -20.48 -33.54 18.98
C ARG A 149 -19.76 -34.61 19.78
N LYS A 150 -18.48 -34.44 20.14
CA LYS A 150 -17.76 -35.44 20.96
C LYS A 150 -18.48 -35.79 22.27
N ASN A 151 -19.42 -34.94 22.72
CA ASN A 151 -20.17 -35.12 23.97
C ASN A 151 -21.71 -35.22 23.82
N ALA A 152 -22.29 -35.35 22.62
CA ALA A 152 -23.76 -35.30 22.44
C ALA A 152 -24.34 -36.50 21.67
N ALA A 153 -25.30 -37.20 22.28
CA ALA A 153 -26.01 -38.36 21.72
C ALA A 153 -27.03 -37.99 20.61
N THR A 154 -27.42 -36.72 20.51
CA THR A 154 -28.49 -36.24 19.64
C THR A 154 -27.97 -35.37 18.50
N SER A 155 -28.63 -35.41 17.33
CA SER A 155 -28.28 -34.53 16.20
C SER A 155 -28.57 -33.06 16.55
N PRO A 156 -27.57 -32.15 16.54
CA PRO A 156 -27.76 -30.75 16.92
C PRO A 156 -28.78 -30.04 16.03
N ARG A 157 -29.59 -29.18 16.67
CA ARG A 157 -30.51 -28.25 16.00
C ARG A 157 -29.78 -26.96 15.68
N LEU A 158 -30.03 -26.44 14.49
CA LEU A 158 -29.45 -25.20 14.00
C LEU A 158 -30.55 -24.25 13.59
N MET A 159 -30.43 -23.00 14.03
CA MET A 159 -31.30 -21.91 13.62
C MET A 159 -30.51 -20.97 12.74
N ILE A 160 -30.98 -20.81 11.51
CA ILE A 160 -30.39 -19.91 10.53
C ILE A 160 -31.22 -18.63 10.54
N THR A 161 -30.55 -17.50 10.68
CA THR A 161 -31.17 -16.19 10.69
C THR A 161 -30.45 -15.26 9.71
N PHE A 162 -31.15 -14.22 9.26
CA PHE A 162 -30.55 -13.12 8.53
C PHE A 162 -30.82 -11.81 9.25
N ARG A 163 -29.90 -10.87 9.10
CA ARG A 163 -29.96 -9.56 9.76
C ARG A 163 -30.24 -8.48 8.74
N ILE A 164 -31.28 -7.69 8.99
CA ILE A 164 -31.62 -6.50 8.21
C ILE A 164 -31.29 -5.27 9.03
N MET A 165 -30.52 -4.36 8.44
CA MET A 165 -30.27 -3.03 9.01
C MET A 165 -31.46 -2.12 8.72
N VAL A 166 -31.97 -1.47 9.76
CA VAL A 166 -33.08 -0.51 9.66
C VAL A 166 -32.50 0.84 9.23
N PRO A 167 -32.82 1.35 8.02
CA PRO A 167 -32.38 2.67 7.60
C PRO A 167 -33.02 3.76 8.47
N ASP A 168 -32.34 4.89 8.65
CA ASP A 168 -32.83 5.98 9.52
C ASP A 168 -34.19 6.56 9.10
N ASN A 169 -34.58 6.38 7.84
CA ASN A 169 -35.85 6.84 7.28
C ASN A 169 -37.05 5.92 7.60
N PHE A 170 -36.81 4.75 8.20
CA PHE A 170 -37.86 3.77 8.51
C PHE A 170 -37.86 3.44 9.99
N THR A 171 -39.05 3.21 10.54
CA THR A 171 -39.22 2.66 11.88
C THR A 171 -39.11 1.13 11.86
N GLN A 172 -38.77 0.54 13.01
CA GLN A 172 -38.72 -0.92 13.13
C GLN A 172 -40.08 -1.58 12.89
N ALA A 173 -41.17 -0.91 13.26
CA ALA A 173 -42.53 -1.41 13.08
C ALA A 173 -42.90 -1.52 11.59
N GLU A 174 -42.51 -0.53 10.77
CA GLU A 174 -42.74 -0.55 9.33
C GLU A 174 -41.97 -1.71 8.66
N ILE A 175 -40.68 -1.88 8.99
CA ILE A 175 -39.87 -2.98 8.45
C ILE A 175 -40.43 -4.33 8.90
N THR A 176 -40.84 -4.46 10.15
CA THR A 176 -41.51 -5.67 10.66
C THR A 176 -42.80 -5.94 9.89
N GLY A 177 -43.60 -4.91 9.58
CA GLY A 177 -44.80 -5.03 8.76
C GLY A 177 -44.52 -5.47 7.32
N PHE A 178 -43.43 -4.99 6.71
CA PHE A 178 -42.97 -5.48 5.40
C PHE A 178 -42.54 -6.94 5.45
N LEU A 179 -41.78 -7.33 6.49
CA LEU A 179 -41.35 -8.72 6.70
C LEU A 179 -42.53 -9.67 6.91
N ASN A 180 -43.50 -9.28 7.73
CA ASN A 180 -44.72 -10.05 7.94
C ASN A 180 -45.50 -10.29 6.63
N ARG A 181 -45.61 -9.27 5.76
CA ARG A 181 -46.24 -9.42 4.43
C ARG A 181 -45.50 -10.36 3.50
N GLN A 182 -44.19 -10.53 3.69
CA GLN A 182 -43.36 -11.48 2.96
C GLN A 182 -43.34 -12.87 3.61
N GLY A 183 -44.11 -13.10 4.68
CA GLY A 183 -44.19 -14.37 5.40
C GLY A 183 -43.17 -14.54 6.53
N TYR A 184 -42.34 -13.52 6.80
CA TYR A 184 -41.33 -13.53 7.86
C TYR A 184 -41.89 -13.01 9.18
N THR A 185 -42.59 -13.87 9.92
CA THR A 185 -43.21 -13.51 11.21
C THR A 185 -42.34 -13.80 12.42
N ARG A 186 -41.25 -14.56 12.24
CA ARG A 186 -40.43 -15.08 13.35
C ARG A 186 -39.16 -14.25 13.52
N ILE A 187 -39.15 -13.42 14.55
CA ILE A 187 -38.02 -12.55 14.89
C ILE A 187 -37.22 -13.20 16.03
N HIS A 188 -35.90 -13.31 15.85
CA HIS A 188 -35.02 -13.83 16.88
C HIS A 188 -34.57 -12.74 17.85
N LYS A 189 -34.10 -11.61 17.30
CA LYS A 189 -33.57 -10.49 18.08
C LYS A 189 -33.88 -9.16 17.41
N GLN A 190 -34.16 -8.13 18.21
CA GLN A 190 -34.30 -6.75 17.76
C GLN A 190 -33.32 -5.87 18.53
N ASP A 191 -32.42 -5.21 17.81
CA ASP A 191 -31.55 -4.16 18.33
C ASP A 191 -32.01 -2.82 17.76
N ARG A 192 -31.55 -1.68 18.32
CA ARG A 192 -31.99 -0.32 17.93
C ARG A 192 -31.93 -0.03 16.43
N HIS A 193 -30.97 -0.60 15.71
CA HIS A 193 -30.75 -0.36 14.28
C HIS A 193 -30.80 -1.63 13.41
N SER A 194 -31.25 -2.76 13.95
CA SER A 194 -31.30 -4.01 13.18
C SER A 194 -32.30 -5.01 13.69
N ILE A 195 -32.92 -5.74 12.77
CA ILE A 195 -33.85 -6.83 13.06
C ILE A 195 -33.23 -8.13 12.55
N GLU A 196 -33.19 -9.14 13.41
CA GLU A 196 -32.70 -10.47 13.08
C GLU A 196 -33.89 -11.44 12.97
N VAL A 197 -34.06 -12.00 11.78
CA VAL A 197 -35.23 -12.78 11.39
C VAL A 197 -34.83 -14.24 11.21
N ILE A 198 -35.67 -15.16 11.69
CA ILE A 198 -35.44 -16.60 11.55
C ILE A 198 -35.84 -17.04 10.14
N GLN A 199 -34.88 -17.58 9.40
CA GLN A 199 -35.10 -18.15 8.07
C GLN A 199 -35.58 -19.60 8.16
N ASP A 200 -34.82 -20.48 8.83
CA ASP A 200 -35.21 -21.88 9.02
C ASP A 200 -34.61 -22.44 10.32
N ARG A 201 -35.23 -23.50 10.83
CA ARG A 201 -34.72 -24.33 11.93
C ARG A 201 -34.53 -25.75 11.43
N VAL A 202 -33.28 -26.17 11.32
CA VAL A 202 -32.87 -27.42 10.66
C VAL A 202 -32.06 -28.29 11.62
N ARG A 203 -32.17 -29.61 11.50
CA ARG A 203 -31.28 -30.55 12.20
C ARG A 203 -30.10 -30.90 11.31
N PHE A 204 -28.89 -30.91 11.88
CA PHE A 204 -27.68 -31.27 11.16
C PHE A 204 -27.64 -32.80 10.94
N GLN A 205 -28.22 -33.27 9.84
CA GLN A 205 -28.26 -34.69 9.47
C GLN A 205 -27.62 -34.86 8.09
N THR A 206 -26.92 -35.98 7.87
CA THR A 206 -26.11 -36.25 6.68
C THR A 206 -26.93 -36.19 5.38
N GLY A 207 -28.23 -36.51 5.42
CA GLY A 207 -29.15 -36.43 4.27
C GLY A 207 -29.84 -35.07 4.06
N ARG A 208 -29.60 -34.06 4.90
CA ARG A 208 -30.29 -32.75 4.83
C ARG A 208 -29.41 -31.61 4.34
N ARG A 209 -28.27 -31.92 3.71
CA ARG A 209 -27.34 -30.92 3.16
C ARG A 209 -28.05 -29.91 2.25
N GLY A 210 -28.85 -30.38 1.28
CA GLY A 210 -29.54 -29.51 0.33
C GLY A 210 -30.39 -28.44 1.01
N ARG A 211 -31.22 -28.83 1.98
CA ARG A 211 -32.07 -27.90 2.73
C ARG A 211 -31.28 -26.88 3.55
N ILE A 212 -30.15 -27.27 4.15
CA ILE A 212 -29.32 -26.35 4.93
C ILE A 212 -28.69 -25.31 3.99
N VAL A 213 -28.16 -25.75 2.85
CA VAL A 213 -27.57 -24.87 1.84
C VAL A 213 -28.61 -23.91 1.27
N GLU A 214 -29.81 -24.38 0.93
CA GLU A 214 -30.93 -23.55 0.45
C GLU A 214 -31.37 -22.51 1.49
N ALA A 215 -31.43 -22.89 2.77
CA ALA A 215 -31.72 -21.96 3.85
C ALA A 215 -30.62 -20.90 4.03
N LEU A 216 -29.35 -21.28 3.89
CA LEU A 216 -28.21 -20.36 3.93
C LEU A 216 -28.20 -19.40 2.73
N GLU A 217 -28.50 -19.91 1.53
CA GLU A 217 -28.62 -19.12 0.30
C GLU A 217 -29.73 -18.06 0.44
N THR A 218 -30.92 -18.49 0.87
CA THR A 218 -32.04 -17.57 1.10
C THR A 218 -31.71 -16.55 2.19
N ALA A 219 -31.06 -16.96 3.28
CA ALA A 219 -30.66 -16.06 4.35
C ALA A 219 -29.61 -15.03 3.88
N LEU A 220 -28.63 -15.44 3.07
CA LEU A 220 -27.64 -14.52 2.49
C LEU A 220 -28.31 -13.52 1.54
N ASP A 221 -29.21 -13.95 0.67
CA ASP A 221 -29.92 -13.05 -0.25
C ASP A 221 -30.76 -12.01 0.51
N ARG A 222 -31.61 -12.47 1.44
CA ARG A 222 -32.48 -11.59 2.26
C ARG A 222 -31.69 -10.71 3.22
N GLY A 223 -30.59 -11.23 3.76
CA GLY A 223 -29.67 -10.53 4.67
C GLY A 223 -28.70 -9.58 3.97
N ARG A 224 -28.80 -9.39 2.63
CA ARG A 224 -27.85 -8.60 1.83
C ARG A 224 -26.39 -9.00 2.09
N GLY A 225 -26.16 -10.31 2.04
CA GLY A 225 -24.86 -10.94 2.23
C GLY A 225 -24.46 -11.19 3.68
N SER A 226 -25.41 -11.19 4.63
CA SER A 226 -25.19 -11.45 6.05
C SER A 226 -26.08 -12.59 6.54
N VAL A 227 -25.48 -13.56 7.23
CA VAL A 227 -26.20 -14.68 7.83
C VAL A 227 -25.60 -15.01 9.19
N CYS A 228 -26.47 -15.34 10.14
CA CYS A 228 -26.06 -15.87 11.44
C CYS A 228 -26.62 -17.29 11.59
N ALA A 229 -25.85 -18.14 12.24
CA ALA A 229 -26.22 -19.50 12.57
C ALA A 229 -26.09 -19.70 14.08
N TYR A 230 -27.11 -20.26 14.70
CA TYR A 230 -27.13 -20.56 16.14
C TYR A 230 -27.25 -22.05 16.36
N LEU A 231 -26.38 -22.59 17.22
CA LEU A 231 -26.56 -23.92 17.77
C LEU A 231 -27.62 -23.87 18.87
N LEU A 232 -28.64 -24.70 18.74
CA LEU A 232 -29.71 -24.81 19.72
C LEU A 232 -29.55 -26.08 20.56
N ASP A 233 -29.83 -25.98 21.86
CA ASP A 233 -29.97 -27.12 22.76
C ASP A 233 -31.35 -27.79 22.65
N GLU A 234 -31.63 -28.74 23.56
CA GLU A 234 -32.90 -29.48 23.57
C GLU A 234 -34.10 -28.56 23.89
N ASP A 235 -33.89 -27.50 24.66
CA ASP A 235 -34.89 -26.48 25.02
C ASP A 235 -35.03 -25.37 23.97
N ASN A 236 -34.27 -25.44 22.87
CA ASN A 236 -34.14 -24.42 21.83
C ASN A 236 -33.52 -23.10 22.30
N ALA A 237 -32.73 -23.10 23.37
CA ALA A 237 -31.89 -21.98 23.73
C ALA A 237 -30.61 -21.98 22.89
N ALA A 238 -30.14 -20.79 22.51
CA ALA A 238 -28.94 -20.62 21.68
C ALA A 238 -27.68 -20.76 22.54
N GLN A 239 -26.88 -21.80 22.30
CA GLN A 239 -25.62 -22.04 23.03
C GLN A 239 -24.42 -21.35 22.38
N GLN A 240 -24.36 -21.39 21.05
CA GLN A 240 -23.25 -20.83 20.28
C GLN A 240 -23.79 -20.17 19.03
N SER A 241 -23.11 -19.10 18.60
CA SER A 241 -23.46 -18.36 17.39
C SER A 241 -22.26 -18.20 16.48
N TRP A 242 -22.51 -18.28 15.18
CA TRP A 242 -21.56 -18.01 14.12
C TRP A 242 -22.16 -16.99 13.17
N ARG A 243 -21.33 -16.09 12.68
CA ARG A 243 -21.72 -15.05 11.73
C ARG A 243 -20.86 -15.17 10.49
N PHE A 244 -21.48 -15.05 9.33
CA PHE A 244 -20.81 -15.17 8.04
C PHE A 244 -21.23 -14.03 7.12
N SER A 245 -20.38 -13.74 6.12
CA SER A 245 -20.71 -12.76 5.09
C SER A 245 -20.24 -13.20 3.71
N SER A 246 -21.06 -12.96 2.69
CA SER A 246 -20.72 -13.25 1.29
C SER A 246 -19.87 -12.15 0.61
N ASP A 247 -19.75 -11.00 1.28
CA ASP A 247 -19.00 -9.83 0.80
C ASP A 247 -17.69 -9.67 1.56
N TYR A 248 -16.83 -8.73 1.12
CA TYR A 248 -15.68 -8.26 1.90
C TYR A 248 -16.13 -7.42 3.10
N ARG A 249 -16.81 -8.06 4.05
CA ARG A 249 -17.38 -7.42 5.23
C ARG A 249 -17.08 -8.28 6.45
N CYS A 250 -16.69 -7.63 7.54
CA CYS A 250 -16.53 -8.33 8.81
C CYS A 250 -17.91 -8.70 9.37
N ALA A 251 -18.18 -9.99 9.57
CA ALA A 251 -19.48 -10.46 10.07
C ALA A 251 -19.79 -10.00 11.53
N ASP A 252 -18.76 -9.74 12.33
CA ASP A 252 -18.94 -9.25 13.71
C ASP A 252 -19.06 -7.72 13.82
N CYS A 253 -18.15 -6.99 13.18
CA CYS A 253 -18.06 -5.53 13.30
C CYS A 253 -18.88 -4.77 12.23
N ASP A 254 -19.43 -5.45 11.23
CA ASP A 254 -20.13 -4.88 10.07
C ASP A 254 -19.31 -3.85 9.26
N ILE A 255 -17.98 -3.87 9.41
CA ILE A 255 -17.07 -3.02 8.63
C ILE A 255 -16.92 -3.61 7.23
N ARG A 256 -17.19 -2.80 6.21
CA ARG A 256 -16.97 -3.14 4.80
C ARG A 256 -15.56 -2.78 4.35
N TYR A 257 -15.00 -3.64 3.52
CA TYR A 257 -13.69 -3.53 2.89
C TYR A 257 -13.84 -3.60 1.38
N LYS A 258 -12.84 -3.10 0.68
CA LYS A 258 -12.76 -3.19 -0.79
C LYS A 258 -12.08 -4.48 -1.20
N GLU A 259 -12.44 -4.98 -2.37
CA GLU A 259 -11.73 -6.08 -3.00
C GLU A 259 -10.25 -5.68 -3.23
N PRO A 260 -9.30 -6.58 -2.90
CA PRO A 260 -7.89 -6.28 -3.09
C PRO A 260 -7.55 -6.24 -4.58
N THR A 261 -7.08 -5.08 -5.04
CA THR A 261 -6.52 -4.89 -6.38
C THR A 261 -5.03 -4.55 -6.25
N PRO A 262 -4.19 -4.76 -7.28
CA PRO A 262 -2.79 -4.34 -7.21
C PRO A 262 -2.62 -2.84 -6.87
N SER A 263 -3.55 -2.00 -7.35
CA SER A 263 -3.59 -0.56 -7.04
C SER A 263 -3.83 -0.27 -5.56
N SER A 264 -4.56 -1.13 -4.85
CA SER A 264 -4.78 -1.03 -3.40
C SER A 264 -3.49 -1.19 -2.60
N PHE A 265 -2.45 -1.81 -3.17
CA PHE A 265 -1.13 -1.99 -2.56
C PHE A 265 -0.08 -1.01 -3.14
N SER A 266 -0.51 -0.06 -3.97
CA SER A 266 0.38 0.93 -4.57
C SER A 266 0.33 2.25 -3.82
N PHE A 267 1.44 2.64 -3.20
CA PHE A 267 1.60 3.97 -2.60
C PHE A 267 1.64 5.11 -3.64
N ASN A 268 1.82 4.78 -4.92
CA ASN A 268 1.74 5.75 -6.02
C ASN A 268 0.30 5.97 -6.53
N SER A 269 -0.64 5.10 -6.16
CA SER A 269 -2.05 5.23 -6.49
C SER A 269 -2.81 5.89 -5.34
N PRO A 270 -3.75 6.81 -5.58
CA PRO A 270 -4.60 7.36 -4.51
C PRO A 270 -5.42 6.29 -3.78
N ILE A 271 -5.61 5.11 -4.38
CA ILE A 271 -6.37 4.00 -3.78
C ILE A 271 -5.58 3.31 -2.66
N GLY A 272 -4.26 3.12 -2.86
CA GLY A 272 -3.37 2.45 -1.91
C GLY A 272 -2.47 3.40 -1.11
N ALA A 273 -2.42 4.67 -1.48
CA ALA A 273 -1.64 5.69 -0.78
C ALA A 273 -2.24 6.01 0.59
N CYS A 274 -1.37 6.12 1.60
CA CYS A 274 -1.74 6.64 2.91
C CYS A 274 -2.33 8.06 2.78
N GLU A 275 -3.47 8.31 3.44
CA GLU A 275 -4.16 9.60 3.39
C GLU A 275 -3.33 10.76 3.99
N SER A 276 -2.56 10.48 5.04
CA SER A 276 -1.76 11.49 5.75
C SER A 276 -0.53 11.94 4.95
N CYS A 277 0.24 10.99 4.41
CA CYS A 277 1.48 11.30 3.68
C CYS A 277 1.33 11.21 2.16
N ARG A 278 0.15 10.87 1.63
CA ARG A 278 -0.13 10.71 0.18
C ARG A 278 0.90 9.83 -0.52
N GLY A 279 1.31 8.76 0.15
CA GLY A 279 2.26 7.77 -0.36
C GLY A 279 3.74 8.17 -0.32
N PHE A 280 4.10 9.33 0.27
CA PHE A 280 5.50 9.74 0.41
C PHE A 280 6.24 9.05 1.56
N GLY A 281 5.54 8.36 2.46
CA GLY A 281 6.12 7.70 3.64
C GLY A 281 6.67 8.66 4.71
N ARG A 282 6.62 9.98 4.47
CA ARG A 282 7.06 11.03 5.38
C ARG A 282 6.09 12.21 5.36
N THR A 283 5.95 12.87 6.50
CA THR A 283 5.25 14.14 6.64
C THR A 283 6.27 15.23 6.95
N MET A 284 6.01 16.46 6.52
CA MET A 284 6.82 17.61 6.90
C MET A 284 6.26 18.18 8.21
N GLY A 285 7.12 18.32 9.21
CA GLY A 285 6.80 18.91 10.50
C GLY A 285 7.96 19.78 10.97
N ILE A 286 7.72 20.55 12.03
CA ILE A 286 8.77 21.34 12.66
C ILE A 286 9.51 20.43 13.65
N ASP A 287 10.81 20.27 13.43
CA ASP A 287 11.69 19.66 14.42
C ASP A 287 12.16 20.75 15.39
N TYR A 288 11.57 20.76 16.59
CA TYR A 288 11.91 21.74 17.62
C TYR A 288 13.35 21.63 18.13
N SER A 289 14.03 20.48 17.94
CA SER A 289 15.46 20.36 18.24
C SER A 289 16.33 21.18 17.28
N LEU A 290 15.87 21.39 16.04
CA LEU A 290 16.53 22.27 15.08
C LEU A 290 16.19 23.75 15.33
N VAL A 291 15.01 24.02 15.90
CA VAL A 291 14.59 25.36 16.33
C VAL A 291 15.40 25.81 17.55
N ILE A 292 15.65 24.90 18.50
CA ILE A 292 16.37 25.15 19.75
C ILE A 292 17.46 24.08 19.93
N PRO A 293 18.59 24.21 19.21
CA PRO A 293 19.64 23.20 19.24
C PRO A 293 20.45 23.20 20.53
N ASP A 294 20.51 24.35 21.22
CA ASP A 294 21.27 24.54 22.44
C ASP A 294 20.32 24.97 23.57
N GLU A 295 19.89 23.99 24.35
CA GLU A 295 18.99 24.23 25.48
C GLU A 295 19.66 24.90 26.69
N SER A 296 20.99 25.13 26.64
CA SER A 296 21.71 25.84 27.70
C SER A 296 21.55 27.36 27.59
N LYS A 297 21.24 27.86 26.38
CA LYS A 297 20.99 29.28 26.13
C LYS A 297 19.63 29.71 26.65
N SER A 298 19.57 30.93 27.14
CA SER A 298 18.33 31.63 27.48
C SER A 298 17.67 32.26 26.24
N LEU A 299 16.43 32.74 26.38
CA LEU A 299 15.76 33.45 25.29
C LEU A 299 16.52 34.72 24.89
N ALA A 300 17.10 35.43 25.85
CA ALA A 300 17.90 36.63 25.63
C ALA A 300 19.22 36.33 24.89
N GLU A 301 19.84 35.19 25.16
CA GLU A 301 21.05 34.70 24.49
C GLU A 301 20.77 34.07 23.11
N GLY A 302 19.50 34.08 22.67
CA GLY A 302 19.12 33.63 21.34
C GLY A 302 18.93 32.12 21.21
N ALA A 303 18.32 31.47 22.20
CA ALA A 303 18.00 30.04 22.15
C ALA A 303 17.18 29.62 20.91
N VAL A 304 16.33 30.51 20.38
CA VAL A 304 15.53 30.26 19.16
C VAL A 304 16.36 30.57 17.92
N LYS A 305 16.97 29.54 17.32
CA LYS A 305 17.92 29.65 16.20
C LYS A 305 17.34 30.36 14.96
N PRO A 306 16.11 30.07 14.49
CA PRO A 306 15.55 30.70 13.28
C PRO A 306 15.45 32.23 13.34
N TRP A 307 15.46 32.82 14.54
CA TRP A 307 15.36 34.27 14.75
C TRP A 307 16.70 34.99 14.90
N GLN A 308 17.82 34.25 14.87
CA GLN A 308 19.16 34.83 15.03
C GLN A 308 19.79 35.31 13.71
N THR A 309 19.18 35.02 12.56
CA THR A 309 19.65 35.56 11.27
C THR A 309 19.37 37.04 11.14
N GLU A 310 20.17 37.76 10.35
CA GLU A 310 20.06 39.21 10.19
C GLU A 310 18.66 39.67 9.78
N SER A 311 18.06 38.98 8.80
CA SER A 311 16.69 39.25 8.32
C SER A 311 15.60 39.00 9.37
N ASN A 312 15.86 38.13 10.36
CA ASN A 312 14.87 37.71 11.35
C ASN A 312 15.08 38.33 12.75
N ARG A 313 16.09 39.19 12.94
CA ARG A 313 16.34 39.87 14.23
C ARG A 313 15.16 40.66 14.78
N ARG A 314 14.22 41.09 13.93
CA ARG A 314 12.97 41.71 14.36
C ARG A 314 12.14 40.77 15.26
N TYR A 315 12.06 39.49 14.91
CA TYR A 315 11.30 38.49 15.66
C TYR A 315 11.93 38.19 17.02
N GLN A 316 13.27 38.20 17.10
CA GLN A 316 13.97 38.12 18.39
C GLN A 316 13.63 39.31 19.30
N ARG A 317 13.59 40.54 18.76
CA ARG A 317 13.20 41.73 19.54
C ARG A 317 11.75 41.66 20.01
N ASP A 318 10.85 41.20 19.15
CA ASP A 318 9.44 41.01 19.49
C ASP A 318 9.24 39.91 20.54
N LEU A 319 9.94 38.78 20.42
CA LEU A 319 9.94 37.71 21.42
C LEU A 319 10.27 38.27 22.81
N ILE A 320 11.38 39.02 22.93
CA ILE A 320 11.82 39.57 24.21
C ILE A 320 10.82 40.60 24.74
N ARG A 321 10.24 41.43 23.86
CA ARG A 321 9.20 42.41 24.24
C ARG A 321 7.95 41.72 24.79
N PHE A 322 7.42 40.73 24.08
CA PHE A 322 6.21 40.02 24.49
C PHE A 322 6.44 39.07 25.68
N ALA A 323 7.64 38.51 25.81
CA ALA A 323 8.01 37.69 26.96
C ALA A 323 7.93 38.52 28.26
N LYS A 324 8.41 39.78 28.24
CA LYS A 324 8.27 40.70 29.38
C LYS A 324 6.80 40.97 29.73
N ALA A 325 5.96 41.27 28.72
CA ALA A 325 4.53 41.52 28.92
C ALA A 325 3.79 40.32 29.53
N ARG A 326 4.18 39.09 29.15
CA ARG A 326 3.59 37.84 29.66
C ARG A 326 4.33 37.23 30.84
N LYS A 327 5.29 37.95 31.44
CA LYS A 327 6.10 37.50 32.58
C LYS A 327 6.84 36.18 32.33
N VAL A 328 7.24 35.92 31.08
CA VAL A 328 8.05 34.77 30.70
C VAL A 328 9.53 35.07 31.00
N PRO A 329 10.23 34.24 31.78
CA PRO A 329 11.64 34.45 32.09
C PRO A 329 12.51 34.38 30.83
N VAL A 330 13.26 35.45 30.55
CA VAL A 330 14.11 35.55 29.34
C VAL A 330 15.59 35.24 29.57
N ASN A 331 16.06 35.28 30.81
CA ASN A 331 17.47 35.13 31.18
C ASN A 331 17.81 33.76 31.81
N ILE A 332 16.84 32.84 31.84
CA ILE A 332 17.09 31.47 32.32
C ILE A 332 17.35 30.56 31.12
N PRO A 333 18.25 29.57 31.23
CA PRO A 333 18.46 28.54 30.22
C PRO A 333 17.15 27.89 29.79
N TRP A 334 16.97 27.65 28.48
CA TRP A 334 15.78 27.01 27.91
C TRP A 334 15.43 25.70 28.64
N ARG A 335 16.43 24.86 28.95
CA ARG A 335 16.24 23.61 29.70
C ARG A 335 15.51 23.80 31.04
N ARG A 336 15.72 24.94 31.71
CA ARG A 336 15.12 25.30 33.02
C ARG A 336 13.77 26.03 32.90
N LEU A 337 13.35 26.37 31.68
CA LEU A 337 12.08 27.05 31.44
C LEU A 337 10.90 26.08 31.69
N GLY A 338 9.88 26.54 32.42
CA GLY A 338 8.69 25.74 32.72
C GLY A 338 7.91 25.34 31.45
N LYS A 339 7.19 24.21 31.49
CA LYS A 339 6.45 23.66 30.34
C LYS A 339 5.48 24.66 29.70
N THR A 340 4.76 25.43 30.52
CA THR A 340 3.81 26.45 30.05
C THR A 340 4.51 27.57 29.28
N HIS A 341 5.68 28.00 29.76
CA HIS A 341 6.49 29.01 29.09
C HIS A 341 7.13 28.47 27.81
N LYS A 342 7.64 27.23 27.82
CA LYS A 342 8.14 26.56 26.59
C LYS A 342 7.06 26.48 25.53
N ARG A 343 5.84 26.07 25.89
CA ARG A 343 4.68 26.01 24.99
C ARG A 343 4.20 27.38 24.49
N TRP A 344 4.52 28.46 25.20
CA TRP A 344 4.20 29.80 24.72
C TRP A 344 5.22 30.32 23.69
N VAL A 345 6.48 29.90 23.83
CA VAL A 345 7.56 30.28 22.91
C VAL A 345 7.53 29.48 21.61
N LEU A 346 7.18 28.19 21.69
CA LEU A 346 6.95 27.29 20.54
C LEU A 346 5.56 27.50 19.97
#